data_AF-A0A7Y3VAN0-F1
#
_entry.id   AF-A0A7Y3VAN0-F1
#
_cell.length_a   1.000
_cell.length_b   1.000
_cell.length_c   1.000
_cell.angle_alpha   90.00
_cell.angle_beta   90.00
_cell.angle_gamma   90.00
#
_symmetry.space_group_name_H-M   'P 1'
#
loop_
_entity.id
_entity.type
_entity.pdbx_description
1 polymer ?
#
loop_
_entity_poly.entity_id
_entity_poly.type
_entity_poly.pdbx_seq_one_letter_code
_entity_poly.pdbx_strand_id
1 'polypeptide(L)'
;LDAASGLLAADPTAVAPHLTRWFDDERPLPATPHATVARAAQALLHTHRQLALDDLTEVLVDCAHRRADELLAVLAEDEPSAVCRAVDRWAHDERPDRRVAAVAYGLRAAPHVATEADRELLRYAALTLLARPADCTLHGGALALLVRDPRTRARHLPQALGHFMAGDPQFPPSALVAALATHPEPVLDAFRARLRRPGAGAALRTLADVTTPTQARRIAVLVREAVEQRPETAADMAAYVDRRLDQGPGARAVLLPLVTGLLDGGSEDVRAALAAVLATPGTPASRPLRRELLEFLLSHEHAPAVLDALLRAAARHPDDGLRELVHRTGLLLVRTPQGAARFDRGLVDLGRQVPGFAAQVAGWLTDAPQRWAAVVGPSTRRMIENLAGLRVPA
;
A
#
# COMPACT_ATOMS: atom_id res chain seq x y z
N LEU A 1 33.51 -7.58 13.00
CA LEU A 1 32.54 -6.46 12.99
C LEU A 1 32.96 -5.37 13.97
N ASP A 2 33.30 -5.71 15.22
CA ASP A 2 33.73 -4.72 16.22
C ASP A 2 34.94 -3.89 15.78
N ALA A 3 35.94 -4.52 15.15
CA ALA A 3 37.08 -3.81 14.58
C ALA A 3 36.66 -2.81 13.48
N ALA A 4 35.73 -3.19 12.60
CA ALA A 4 35.22 -2.31 11.56
C ALA A 4 34.39 -1.16 12.14
N SER A 5 33.62 -1.42 13.21
CA SER A 5 32.91 -0.39 13.98
C SER A 5 33.88 0.61 14.60
N GLY A 6 34.97 0.14 15.22
CA GLY A 6 36.01 1.00 15.79
C GLY A 6 36.75 1.84 14.74
N LEU A 7 37.06 1.26 13.58
CA LEU A 7 37.67 2.00 12.47
C LEU A 7 36.73 3.04 11.88
N LEU A 8 35.44 2.69 11.69
CA LEU A 8 34.43 3.63 11.21
C LEU A 8 34.20 4.79 12.18
N ALA A 9 34.27 4.53 13.49
CA ALA A 9 34.18 5.58 14.51
C ALA A 9 35.40 6.52 14.50
N ALA A 10 36.57 6.02 14.11
CA ALA A 10 37.80 6.80 14.07
C ALA A 10 37.95 7.62 12.77
N ASP A 11 37.58 7.05 11.62
CA ASP A 11 37.66 7.70 10.32
C ASP A 11 36.47 7.29 9.43
N PRO A 12 35.31 7.95 9.59
CA PRO A 12 34.10 7.58 8.88
C PRO A 12 34.22 7.80 7.36
N THR A 13 34.91 8.86 6.93
CA THR A 13 35.04 9.23 5.52
C THR A 13 35.92 8.24 4.76
N ALA A 14 37.01 7.75 5.35
CA ALA A 14 37.87 6.76 4.70
C ALA A 14 37.25 5.35 4.72
N VAL A 15 36.53 4.98 5.78
CA VAL A 15 36.06 3.60 5.99
C VAL A 15 34.72 3.32 5.31
N ALA A 16 33.83 4.31 5.18
CA ALA A 16 32.52 4.10 4.56
C ALA A 16 32.58 3.53 3.11
N PRO A 17 33.45 4.00 2.20
CA PRO A 17 33.60 3.42 0.86
C PRO A 17 34.07 1.95 0.86
N HIS A 18 34.75 1.51 1.91
CA HIS A 18 35.17 0.11 2.03
C HIS A 18 34.01 -0.78 2.48
N LEU A 19 33.14 -0.27 3.35
CA LEU A 19 31.96 -1.01 3.81
C LEU A 19 30.90 -1.17 2.72
N THR A 20 30.78 -0.23 1.77
CA THR A 20 29.86 -0.40 0.65
C THR A 20 30.24 -1.57 -0.26
N ARG A 21 31.54 -1.91 -0.36
CA ARG A 21 32.00 -3.10 -1.09
C ARG A 21 31.56 -4.42 -0.45
N TRP A 22 31.08 -4.39 0.79
CA TRP A 22 30.57 -5.58 1.48
C TRP A 22 29.08 -5.82 1.19
N PHE A 23 28.42 -4.95 0.42
CA PHE A 23 26.99 -5.07 0.14
C PHE A 23 26.60 -6.30 -0.68
N ASP A 24 27.55 -6.88 -1.43
CA ASP A 24 27.35 -8.14 -2.16
C ASP A 24 27.64 -9.40 -1.32
N ASP A 25 28.12 -9.24 -0.09
CA ASP A 25 28.54 -10.36 0.76
C ASP A 25 27.37 -10.96 1.56
N GLU A 26 26.71 -11.95 0.96
CA GLU A 26 25.60 -12.68 1.58
C GLU A 26 26.03 -13.83 2.50
N ARG A 27 27.32 -13.92 2.86
CA ARG A 27 27.77 -14.95 3.82
C ARG A 27 27.10 -14.71 5.18
N PRO A 28 26.56 -15.76 5.83
CA PRO A 28 25.95 -15.64 7.14
C PRO A 28 27.01 -15.35 8.21
N LEU A 29 26.65 -14.57 9.21
CA LEU A 29 27.51 -14.29 10.35
C LEU A 29 27.60 -15.53 11.26
N PRO A 30 28.80 -15.93 11.72
CA PRO A 30 28.97 -17.13 12.55
C PRO A 30 28.13 -17.16 13.82
N ALA A 31 27.87 -15.99 14.42
CA ALA A 31 27.08 -15.86 15.65
C ALA A 31 25.58 -15.64 15.41
N THR A 32 25.16 -15.33 14.18
CA THR A 32 23.77 -15.01 13.81
C THR A 32 23.48 -15.52 12.39
N PRO A 33 23.06 -16.78 12.23
CA PRO A 33 22.87 -17.41 10.91
C PRO A 33 21.85 -16.72 10.00
N HIS A 34 20.99 -15.86 10.57
CA HIS A 34 19.97 -15.09 9.84
C HIS A 34 20.44 -13.69 9.41
N ALA A 35 21.65 -13.28 9.79
CA ALA A 35 22.25 -12.00 9.42
C ALA A 35 23.44 -12.24 8.50
N THR A 36 23.56 -11.43 7.43
CA THR A 36 24.66 -11.51 6.47
C THR A 36 25.67 -10.39 6.68
N VAL A 37 26.89 -10.56 6.15
CA VAL A 37 27.92 -9.52 6.18
C VAL A 37 27.41 -8.22 5.57
N ALA A 38 26.69 -8.31 4.44
CA ALA A 38 26.07 -7.17 3.78
C ALA A 38 25.08 -6.42 4.68
N ARG A 39 24.19 -7.15 5.40
CA ARG A 39 23.26 -6.54 6.37
C ARG A 39 24.00 -5.88 7.53
N ALA A 40 25.09 -6.48 8.01
CA ALA A 40 25.90 -5.91 9.07
C ALA A 40 26.63 -4.64 8.64
N ALA A 41 27.15 -4.59 7.40
CA ALA A 41 27.76 -3.38 6.84
C ALA A 41 26.74 -2.23 6.77
N GLN A 42 25.53 -2.50 6.26
CA GLN A 42 24.44 -1.51 6.19
C GLN A 42 24.03 -1.04 7.59
N ALA A 43 23.95 -1.94 8.57
CA ALA A 43 23.64 -1.59 9.95
C ALA A 43 24.75 -0.74 10.61
N LEU A 44 26.03 -1.03 10.34
CA LEU A 44 27.15 -0.24 10.85
C LEU A 44 27.14 1.18 10.28
N LEU A 45 26.92 1.32 8.98
CA LEU A 45 26.81 2.63 8.32
C LEU A 45 25.62 3.44 8.87
N HIS A 46 24.45 2.80 9.08
CA HIS A 46 23.30 3.47 9.70
C HIS A 46 23.56 3.85 11.16
N THR A 47 24.20 2.98 11.94
CA THR A 47 24.51 3.23 13.35
C THR A 47 25.46 4.42 13.53
N HIS A 48 26.49 4.52 12.68
CA HIS A 48 27.52 5.56 12.74
C HIS A 48 27.26 6.75 11.82
N ARG A 49 26.06 6.83 11.21
CA ARG A 49 25.72 7.82 10.18
C ARG A 49 26.03 9.27 10.57
N GLN A 50 25.82 9.61 11.84
CA GLN A 50 25.96 10.96 12.39
C GLN A 50 27.39 11.52 12.32
N LEU A 51 28.40 10.66 12.16
CA LEU A 51 29.80 11.09 12.18
C LEU A 51 30.22 11.82 10.89
N ALA A 52 29.64 11.45 9.74
CA ALA A 52 29.96 12.05 8.44
C ALA A 52 28.80 11.89 7.44
N LEU A 53 27.63 12.46 7.76
CA LEU A 53 26.43 12.31 6.93
C LEU A 53 26.63 12.78 5.48
N ASP A 54 27.27 13.93 5.28
CA ASP A 54 27.43 14.51 3.95
C ASP A 54 28.34 13.65 3.08
N ASP A 55 29.44 13.11 3.61
CA ASP A 55 30.31 12.16 2.88
C ASP A 55 29.61 10.81 2.67
N LEU A 56 28.87 10.32 3.66
CA LEU A 56 28.13 9.07 3.55
C LEU A 56 27.12 9.14 2.40
N THR A 57 26.38 10.24 2.24
CA THR A 57 25.43 10.39 1.12
C THR A 57 26.12 10.32 -0.24
N GLU A 58 27.31 10.93 -0.37
CA GLU A 58 28.12 10.90 -1.60
C GLU A 58 28.58 9.47 -1.93
N VAL A 59 29.08 8.75 -0.92
CA VAL A 59 29.54 7.36 -1.08
C VAL A 59 28.39 6.44 -1.47
N LEU A 60 27.20 6.63 -0.88
CA LEU A 60 26.04 5.79 -1.16
C LEU A 60 25.47 6.03 -2.56
N VAL A 61 25.39 7.29 -3.02
CA VAL A 61 24.86 7.58 -4.37
C VAL A 61 25.81 7.07 -5.46
N ASP A 62 27.12 7.15 -5.25
CA ASP A 62 28.11 6.66 -6.22
C ASP A 62 28.24 5.13 -6.23
N CYS A 63 27.79 4.44 -5.17
CA CYS A 63 27.83 2.98 -5.06
C CYS A 63 26.85 2.28 -6.02
N ALA A 64 25.74 2.93 -6.41
CA ALA A 64 24.71 2.40 -7.29
C ALA A 64 24.24 0.96 -6.93
N HIS A 65 24.12 0.66 -5.62
CA HIS A 65 23.75 -0.66 -5.11
C HIS A 65 22.41 -0.60 -4.38
N ARG A 66 21.57 -1.65 -4.50
CA ARG A 66 20.24 -1.71 -3.87
C ARG A 66 20.25 -1.41 -2.37
N ARG A 67 21.23 -1.93 -1.63
CA ARG A 67 21.38 -1.66 -0.19
C ARG A 67 21.77 -0.21 0.11
N ALA A 68 22.51 0.43 -0.79
CA ALA A 68 22.80 1.85 -0.68
C ALA A 68 21.53 2.67 -0.89
N ASP A 69 20.69 2.29 -1.85
CA ASP A 69 19.39 2.93 -2.08
C ASP A 69 18.42 2.75 -0.90
N GLU A 70 18.41 1.56 -0.29
CA GLU A 70 17.66 1.28 0.94
C GLU A 70 18.15 2.18 2.09
N LEU A 71 19.47 2.33 2.26
CA LEU A 71 20.03 3.18 3.30
C LEU A 71 19.76 4.68 3.04
N LEU A 72 19.93 5.16 1.81
CA LEU A 72 19.57 6.54 1.45
C LEU A 72 18.08 6.81 1.62
N ALA A 73 17.21 5.83 1.38
CA ALA A 73 15.78 5.95 1.67
C ALA A 73 15.52 6.18 3.16
N VAL A 74 16.19 5.41 4.03
CA VAL A 74 16.10 5.56 5.49
C VAL A 74 16.65 6.92 5.94
N LEU A 75 17.78 7.35 5.39
CA LEU A 75 18.36 8.66 5.71
C LEU A 75 17.45 9.83 5.29
N ALA A 76 16.65 9.69 4.22
CA ALA A 76 15.69 10.72 3.82
C ALA A 76 14.57 10.94 4.85
N GLU A 77 14.26 9.93 5.65
CA GLU A 77 13.29 10.00 6.75
C GLU A 77 13.95 10.40 8.07
N ASP A 78 15.07 9.76 8.43
CA ASP A 78 15.76 9.96 9.71
C ASP A 78 16.54 11.28 9.76
N GLU A 79 17.19 11.65 8.65
CA GLU A 79 18.15 12.77 8.56
C GLU A 79 17.85 13.71 7.37
N PRO A 80 16.62 14.25 7.25
CA PRO A 80 16.16 14.95 6.05
C PRO A 80 17.03 16.15 5.69
N SER A 81 17.58 16.87 6.67
CA SER A 81 18.42 18.04 6.41
C SER A 81 19.74 17.70 5.70
N ALA A 82 20.36 16.55 6.03
CA ALA A 82 21.57 16.10 5.34
C ALA A 82 21.25 15.68 3.90
N VAL A 83 20.14 14.98 3.70
CA VAL A 83 19.69 14.61 2.34
C VAL A 83 19.32 15.85 1.52
N CYS A 84 18.73 16.89 2.11
CA CYS A 84 18.44 18.14 1.40
C CYS A 84 19.72 18.84 0.91
N ARG A 85 20.80 18.86 1.72
CA ARG A 85 22.11 19.38 1.29
C ARG A 85 22.74 18.54 0.18
N ALA A 86 22.63 17.21 0.27
CA ALA A 86 23.11 16.31 -0.77
C ALA A 86 22.34 16.50 -2.09
N VAL A 87 21.01 16.58 -2.02
CA VAL A 87 20.13 16.84 -3.17
C VAL A 87 20.46 18.16 -3.85
N ASP A 88 20.70 19.23 -3.09
CA ASP A 88 21.13 20.51 -3.66
C ASP A 88 22.47 20.38 -4.41
N ARG A 89 23.47 19.74 -3.81
CA ARG A 89 24.75 19.46 -4.50
C ARG A 89 24.55 18.64 -5.78
N TRP A 90 23.77 17.57 -5.71
CA TRP A 90 23.54 16.67 -6.84
C TRP A 90 22.74 17.30 -7.97
N ALA A 91 21.79 18.19 -7.65
CA ALA A 91 21.04 18.95 -8.66
C ALA A 91 21.93 19.87 -9.49
N HIS A 92 23.02 20.38 -8.90
CA HIS A 92 24.00 21.22 -9.58
C HIS A 92 25.08 20.43 -10.32
N ASP A 93 25.24 19.14 -10.05
CA ASP A 93 26.26 18.27 -10.67
C ASP A 93 26.06 18.11 -12.19
N GLU A 94 27.18 18.00 -12.91
CA GLU A 94 27.22 17.82 -14.36
C GLU A 94 26.79 16.41 -14.77
N ARG A 95 26.95 15.41 -13.89
CA ARG A 95 26.56 14.02 -14.16
C ARG A 95 25.04 13.85 -14.11
N PRO A 96 24.41 13.28 -15.16
CA PRO A 96 22.96 13.11 -15.21
C PRO A 96 22.44 12.18 -14.10
N ASP A 97 23.17 11.11 -13.76
CA ASP A 97 22.74 10.14 -12.76
C ASP A 97 22.57 10.76 -11.37
N ARG A 98 23.40 11.75 -11.03
CA ARG A 98 23.27 12.50 -9.79
C ARG A 98 22.06 13.43 -9.78
N ARG A 99 21.74 14.05 -10.91
CA ARG A 99 20.51 14.83 -11.04
C ARG A 99 19.25 13.96 -10.93
N VAL A 100 19.30 12.73 -11.46
CA VAL A 100 18.24 11.72 -11.22
C VAL A 100 18.13 11.39 -9.74
N ALA A 101 19.25 11.16 -9.06
CA ALA A 101 19.28 10.91 -7.61
C ALA A 101 18.74 12.10 -6.80
N ALA A 102 19.05 13.34 -7.21
CA ALA A 102 18.55 14.57 -6.58
C ALA A 102 17.02 14.60 -6.55
N VAL A 103 16.36 14.27 -7.67
CA VAL A 103 14.89 14.19 -7.72
C VAL A 103 14.37 13.05 -6.86
N ALA A 104 14.94 11.86 -7.01
CA ALA A 104 14.46 10.66 -6.32
C ALA A 104 14.52 10.82 -4.79
N TYR A 105 15.65 11.27 -4.26
CA TYR A 105 15.86 11.45 -2.83
C TYR A 105 15.27 12.75 -2.30
N GLY A 106 15.20 13.80 -3.11
CA GLY A 106 14.46 15.02 -2.78
C GLY A 106 12.99 14.73 -2.53
N LEU A 107 12.34 13.94 -3.40
CA LEU A 107 10.93 13.55 -3.25
C LEU A 107 10.70 12.66 -2.02
N ARG A 108 11.68 11.84 -1.64
CA ARG A 108 11.63 11.01 -0.43
C ARG A 108 11.81 11.84 0.84
N ALA A 109 12.71 12.83 0.84
CA ALA A 109 12.96 13.66 2.02
C ALA A 109 11.89 14.72 2.24
N ALA A 110 11.27 15.24 1.17
CA ALA A 110 10.32 16.35 1.22
C ALA A 110 9.17 16.22 2.24
N PRO A 111 8.55 15.04 2.49
CA PRO A 111 7.55 14.87 3.54
C PRO A 111 8.09 15.05 4.97
N HIS A 112 9.38 14.83 5.19
CA HIS A 112 10.03 14.83 6.51
C HIS A 112 10.72 16.17 6.83
N VAL A 113 10.72 17.12 5.88
CA VAL A 113 11.33 18.44 6.06
C VAL A 113 10.51 19.34 6.99
N ALA A 114 11.13 19.70 8.13
CA ALA A 114 10.55 20.59 9.12
C ALA A 114 11.03 22.05 9.01
N THR A 115 12.29 22.28 8.62
CA THR A 115 12.92 23.60 8.65
C THR A 115 12.72 24.38 7.34
N GLU A 116 12.79 25.71 7.40
CA GLU A 116 12.74 26.53 6.17
C GLU A 116 14.01 26.40 5.34
N ALA A 117 15.17 26.22 5.97
CA ALA A 117 16.45 26.04 5.27
C ALA A 117 16.41 24.80 4.37
N ASP A 118 15.88 23.69 4.87
CA ASP A 118 15.73 22.45 4.10
C ASP A 118 14.74 22.63 2.92
N ARG A 119 13.62 23.34 3.14
CA ARG A 119 12.68 23.67 2.05
C ARG A 119 13.34 24.54 1.00
N GLU A 120 14.17 25.48 1.41
CA GLU A 120 14.91 26.36 0.53
C GLU A 120 15.93 25.59 -0.33
N LEU A 121 16.66 24.63 0.25
CA LEU A 121 17.54 23.74 -0.51
C LEU A 121 16.77 22.93 -1.57
N LEU A 122 15.66 22.30 -1.19
CA LEU A 122 14.82 21.56 -2.16
C LEU A 122 14.22 22.47 -3.24
N ARG A 123 13.87 23.70 -2.88
CA ARG A 123 13.37 24.72 -3.81
C ARG A 123 14.44 25.08 -4.83
N TYR A 124 15.67 25.37 -4.39
CA TYR A 124 16.76 25.71 -5.30
C TYR A 124 17.13 24.54 -6.20
N ALA A 125 17.29 23.33 -5.65
CA ALA A 125 17.53 22.12 -6.42
C ALA A 125 16.49 21.93 -7.53
N ALA A 126 15.19 22.04 -7.20
CA ALA A 126 14.11 21.90 -8.16
C ALA A 126 14.12 22.99 -9.25
N LEU A 127 14.40 24.25 -8.88
CA LEU A 127 14.50 25.34 -9.85
C LEU A 127 15.70 25.16 -10.79
N THR A 128 16.84 24.70 -10.28
CA THR A 128 18.03 24.39 -11.09
C THR A 128 17.73 23.29 -12.11
N LEU A 129 17.02 22.24 -11.72
CA LEU A 129 16.60 21.17 -12.62
C LEU A 129 15.60 21.66 -13.69
N LEU A 130 14.64 22.50 -13.31
CA LEU A 130 13.68 23.08 -14.28
C LEU A 130 14.32 24.05 -15.27
N ALA A 131 15.37 24.78 -14.84
CA ALA A 131 16.09 25.70 -15.70
C ALA A 131 16.89 24.97 -16.80
N ARG A 132 17.17 23.68 -16.63
CA ARG A 132 17.91 22.85 -17.60
C ARG A 132 16.93 22.13 -18.55
N PRO A 133 16.90 22.49 -19.85
CA PRO A 133 15.98 21.85 -20.81
C PRO A 133 16.33 20.38 -21.11
N ALA A 134 17.61 20.01 -20.99
CA ALA A 134 18.08 18.63 -21.21
C ALA A 134 17.51 17.63 -20.18
N ASP A 135 17.10 18.13 -19.01
CA ASP A 135 16.55 17.32 -17.92
C ASP A 135 15.00 17.31 -17.93
N CYS A 136 14.37 17.48 -19.10
CA CYS A 136 12.91 17.58 -19.21
C CYS A 136 12.14 16.37 -18.65
N THR A 137 12.77 15.19 -18.63
CA THR A 137 12.21 13.97 -18.01
C THR A 137 12.14 14.07 -16.48
N LEU A 138 12.93 14.94 -15.86
CA LEU A 138 12.98 15.18 -14.41
C LEU A 138 12.03 16.29 -13.95
N HIS A 139 11.46 17.06 -14.89
CA HIS A 139 10.66 18.25 -14.60
C HIS A 139 9.40 17.93 -13.78
N GLY A 140 8.77 16.76 -14.00
CA GLY A 140 7.65 16.31 -13.17
C GLY A 140 8.01 16.19 -11.69
N GLY A 141 9.15 15.58 -11.39
CA GLY A 141 9.65 15.44 -10.02
C GLY A 141 10.07 16.77 -9.39
N ALA A 142 10.71 17.65 -10.18
CA ALA A 142 11.03 19.01 -9.72
C ALA A 142 9.77 19.84 -9.40
N LEU A 143 8.74 19.79 -10.25
CA LEU A 143 7.45 20.43 -10.00
C LEU A 143 6.75 19.87 -8.75
N ALA A 144 6.86 18.56 -8.51
CA ALA A 144 6.32 17.93 -7.30
C ALA A 144 6.98 18.46 -6.02
N LEU A 145 8.28 18.77 -6.04
CA LEU A 145 8.96 19.45 -4.92
C LEU A 145 8.44 20.88 -4.72
N LEU A 146 8.32 21.67 -5.79
CA LEU A 146 7.87 23.06 -5.72
C LEU A 146 6.41 23.23 -5.30
N VAL A 147 5.54 22.26 -5.57
CA VAL A 147 4.13 22.30 -5.13
C VAL A 147 3.96 21.92 -3.66
N ARG A 148 4.87 21.12 -3.11
CA ARG A 148 4.89 20.84 -1.66
C ARG A 148 5.22 22.09 -0.86
N ASP A 149 6.18 22.89 -1.34
CA ASP A 149 6.57 24.14 -0.69
C ASP A 149 5.46 25.22 -0.79
N PRO A 150 4.91 25.68 0.35
CA PRO A 150 3.89 26.73 0.37
C PRO A 150 4.28 28.02 -0.38
N ARG A 151 5.56 28.41 -0.40
CA ARG A 151 6.01 29.67 -1.04
C ARG A 151 5.91 29.63 -2.56
N THR A 152 6.19 28.48 -3.16
CA THR A 152 6.22 28.32 -4.62
C THR A 152 4.96 27.65 -5.17
N ARG A 153 4.16 27.01 -4.31
CA ARG A 153 2.99 26.22 -4.69
C ARG A 153 2.07 26.89 -5.70
N ALA A 154 1.56 28.07 -5.40
CA ALA A 154 0.57 28.75 -6.23
C ALA A 154 1.08 29.00 -7.66
N ARG A 155 2.37 29.33 -7.79
CA ARG A 155 3.01 29.61 -9.08
C ARG A 155 3.17 28.36 -9.94
N HIS A 156 3.55 27.23 -9.35
CA HIS A 156 3.88 26.01 -10.09
C HIS A 156 2.73 24.99 -10.17
N LEU A 157 1.65 25.20 -9.41
CA LEU A 157 0.51 24.28 -9.37
C LEU A 157 -0.08 23.98 -10.76
N PRO A 158 -0.35 24.96 -11.65
CA PRO A 158 -0.94 24.65 -12.96
C PRO A 158 -0.08 23.69 -13.81
N GLN A 159 1.24 23.87 -13.81
CA GLN A 159 2.17 23.00 -14.54
C GLN A 159 2.21 21.60 -13.91
N ALA A 160 2.29 21.53 -12.58
CA ALA A 160 2.28 20.27 -11.85
C ALA A 160 1.00 19.44 -12.08
N LEU A 161 -0.18 20.08 -12.10
CA LEU A 161 -1.44 19.41 -12.41
C LEU A 161 -1.44 18.85 -13.83
N GLY A 162 -0.84 19.56 -14.80
CA GLY A 162 -0.65 19.07 -16.17
C GLY A 162 0.15 17.77 -16.23
N HIS A 163 1.32 17.73 -15.58
CA HIS A 163 2.15 16.52 -15.49
C HIS A 163 1.44 15.36 -14.79
N PHE A 164 0.76 15.65 -13.68
CA PHE A 164 -0.01 14.64 -12.94
C PHE A 164 -1.13 14.04 -13.77
N MET A 165 -1.91 14.86 -14.47
CA MET A 165 -3.00 14.42 -15.34
C MET A 165 -2.49 13.64 -16.57
N ALA A 166 -1.31 14.01 -17.08
CA ALA A 166 -0.64 13.28 -18.15
C ALA A 166 -0.17 11.88 -17.72
N GLY A 167 -0.03 11.64 -16.41
CA GLY A 167 0.46 10.37 -15.87
C GLY A 167 1.98 10.28 -15.86
N ASP A 168 2.67 11.40 -15.68
CA ASP A 168 4.12 11.47 -15.57
C ASP A 168 4.64 10.51 -14.47
N PRO A 169 5.50 9.53 -14.81
CA PRO A 169 6.06 8.59 -13.84
C PRO A 169 6.88 9.26 -12.73
N GLN A 170 7.46 10.43 -12.99
CA GLN A 170 8.26 11.18 -12.01
C GLN A 170 7.41 12.04 -11.08
N PHE A 171 6.09 12.13 -11.31
CA PHE A 171 5.19 12.95 -10.51
C PHE A 171 4.38 12.07 -9.51
N PRO A 172 4.78 12.00 -8.23
CA PRO A 172 4.03 11.22 -7.24
C PRO A 172 2.71 11.92 -6.85
N PRO A 173 1.57 11.18 -6.78
CA PRO A 173 0.29 11.77 -6.37
C PRO A 173 0.33 12.43 -4.98
N SER A 174 1.20 11.93 -4.09
CA SER A 174 1.37 12.44 -2.73
C SER A 174 1.84 13.90 -2.67
N ALA A 175 2.49 14.40 -3.73
CA ALA A 175 2.92 15.80 -3.82
C ALA A 175 1.75 16.79 -3.81
N LEU A 176 0.58 16.40 -4.33
CA LEU A 176 -0.60 17.26 -4.37
C LEU A 176 -1.41 17.28 -3.07
N VAL A 177 -1.17 16.33 -2.16
CA VAL A 177 -1.93 16.23 -0.90
C VAL A 177 -1.77 17.51 -0.07
N ALA A 178 -0.56 18.04 0.02
CA ALA A 178 -0.30 19.30 0.74
C ALA A 178 -1.04 20.51 0.12
N ALA A 179 -1.34 20.46 -1.18
CA ALA A 179 -2.07 21.51 -1.87
C ALA A 179 -3.58 21.46 -1.60
N LEU A 180 -4.16 20.32 -1.19
CA LEU A 180 -5.60 20.19 -0.91
C LEU A 180 -6.12 21.18 0.15
N ALA A 181 -5.27 21.61 1.08
CA ALA A 181 -5.66 22.58 2.11
C ALA A 181 -5.84 24.01 1.56
N THR A 182 -5.18 24.33 0.44
CA THR A 182 -5.12 25.70 -0.10
C THR A 182 -5.78 25.82 -1.48
N HIS A 183 -5.77 24.76 -2.28
CA HIS A 183 -6.31 24.72 -3.63
C HIS A 183 -7.12 23.41 -3.83
N PRO A 184 -8.18 23.17 -3.05
CA PRO A 184 -8.88 21.89 -3.08
C PRO A 184 -9.55 21.61 -4.43
N GLU A 185 -10.19 22.59 -5.08
CA GLU A 185 -10.92 22.38 -6.32
C GLU A 185 -10.00 21.96 -7.48
N PRO A 186 -8.92 22.70 -7.82
CA PRO A 186 -8.03 22.31 -8.91
C PRO A 186 -7.38 20.94 -8.69
N VAL A 187 -7.02 20.62 -7.44
CA VAL A 187 -6.39 19.34 -7.10
C VAL A 187 -7.39 18.19 -7.25
N LEU A 188 -8.61 18.32 -6.70
CA LEU A 188 -9.64 17.29 -6.81
C LEU A 188 -10.05 17.06 -8.27
N ASP A 189 -10.12 18.11 -9.09
CA ASP A 189 -10.39 17.99 -10.52
C ASP A 189 -9.28 17.23 -11.27
N ALA A 190 -8.02 17.48 -10.91
CA ALA A 190 -6.90 16.73 -11.46
C ALA A 190 -6.91 15.26 -11.04
N PHE A 191 -7.24 14.95 -9.78
CA PHE A 191 -7.46 13.57 -9.34
C PHE A 191 -8.63 12.92 -10.10
N ARG A 192 -9.73 13.64 -10.34
CA ARG A 192 -10.84 13.14 -11.17
C ARG A 192 -10.39 12.79 -12.58
N ALA A 193 -9.65 13.68 -13.22
CA ALA A 193 -9.11 13.42 -14.56
C ALA A 193 -8.14 12.23 -14.55
N ARG A 194 -7.31 12.09 -13.51
CA ARG A 194 -6.37 10.98 -13.39
C ARG A 194 -7.05 9.63 -13.17
N LEU A 195 -8.11 9.58 -12.36
CA LEU A 195 -8.90 8.37 -12.06
C LEU A 195 -9.67 7.86 -13.28
N ARG A 196 -10.01 8.74 -14.23
CA ARG A 196 -10.58 8.33 -15.53
C ARG A 196 -9.58 7.60 -16.42
N ARG A 197 -8.27 7.71 -16.16
CA ARG A 197 -7.21 7.06 -16.95
C ARG A 197 -6.73 5.75 -16.30
N PRO A 198 -6.20 4.79 -17.08
CA PRO A 198 -5.64 3.55 -16.52
C PRO A 198 -4.52 3.78 -15.50
N GLY A 199 -4.25 2.79 -14.65
CA GLY A 199 -3.14 2.83 -13.69
C GLY A 199 -3.30 3.87 -12.57
N ALA A 200 -4.54 4.17 -12.15
CA ALA A 200 -4.81 5.20 -11.15
C ALA A 200 -4.71 4.70 -9.69
N GLY A 201 -4.37 3.43 -9.45
CA GLY A 201 -4.28 2.84 -8.11
C GLY A 201 -3.35 3.58 -7.16
N ALA A 202 -2.23 4.14 -7.65
CA ALA A 202 -1.34 4.96 -6.80
C ALA A 202 -2.02 6.25 -6.31
N ALA A 203 -2.88 6.85 -7.13
CA ALA A 203 -3.66 8.02 -6.76
C ALA A 203 -4.73 7.68 -5.71
N LEU A 204 -5.45 6.55 -5.87
CA LEU A 204 -6.41 6.07 -4.87
C LEU A 204 -5.72 5.75 -3.53
N ARG A 205 -4.58 5.06 -3.55
CA ARG A 205 -3.81 4.78 -2.32
C ARG A 205 -3.40 6.06 -1.59
N THR A 206 -2.98 7.09 -2.34
CA THR A 206 -2.62 8.39 -1.77
C THR A 206 -3.84 9.10 -1.16
N LEU A 207 -4.99 9.08 -1.84
CA LEU A 207 -6.22 9.69 -1.33
C LEU A 207 -6.75 9.00 -0.07
N ALA A 208 -6.42 7.72 0.15
CA ALA A 208 -6.78 7.02 1.37
C ALA A 208 -6.14 7.64 2.63
N ASP A 209 -4.94 8.22 2.50
CA ASP A 209 -4.21 8.83 3.62
C ASP A 209 -4.76 10.21 4.03
N VAL A 210 -5.65 10.81 3.23
CA VAL A 210 -6.23 12.12 3.53
C VAL A 210 -7.36 11.97 4.54
N THR A 211 -7.06 12.18 5.82
CA THR A 211 -8.01 11.94 6.94
C THR A 211 -8.82 13.16 7.35
N THR A 212 -8.48 14.37 6.88
CA THR A 212 -9.22 15.60 7.19
C THR A 212 -10.71 15.46 6.80
N PRO A 213 -11.67 15.59 7.73
CA PRO A 213 -13.07 15.19 7.50
C PRO A 213 -13.73 15.81 6.26
N THR A 214 -13.55 17.11 6.04
CA THR A 214 -14.12 17.82 4.88
C THR A 214 -13.56 17.30 3.56
N GLN A 215 -12.24 17.09 3.48
CA GLN A 215 -11.59 16.56 2.29
C GLN A 215 -11.95 15.09 2.07
N ALA A 216 -11.97 14.28 3.14
CA ALA A 216 -12.34 12.87 3.07
C ALA A 216 -13.75 12.66 2.50
N ARG A 217 -14.73 13.50 2.86
CA ARG A 217 -16.08 13.47 2.26
C ARG A 217 -16.06 13.77 0.75
N ARG A 218 -15.33 14.80 0.33
CA ARG A 218 -15.20 15.15 -1.10
C ARG A 218 -14.49 14.06 -1.89
N ILE A 219 -13.47 13.45 -1.29
CA ILE A 219 -12.74 12.31 -1.87
C ILE A 219 -13.65 11.09 -1.99
N ALA A 220 -14.49 10.80 -0.99
CA ALA A 220 -15.44 9.68 -1.07
C ALA A 220 -16.40 9.82 -2.27
N VAL A 221 -16.91 11.03 -2.52
CA VAL A 221 -17.73 11.33 -3.72
C VAL A 221 -16.92 11.07 -4.99
N LEU A 222 -15.68 11.56 -5.04
CA LEU A 222 -14.79 11.37 -6.18
C LEU A 222 -14.49 9.88 -6.47
N VAL A 223 -14.24 9.08 -5.43
CA VAL A 223 -13.98 7.64 -5.54
C VAL A 223 -15.22 6.92 -6.07
N ARG A 224 -16.41 7.30 -5.58
CA ARG A 224 -17.68 6.76 -6.09
C ARG A 224 -17.89 7.09 -7.57
N GLU A 225 -17.69 8.35 -7.98
CA GLU A 225 -17.78 8.76 -9.40
C GLU A 225 -16.80 7.98 -10.28
N ALA A 226 -15.58 7.74 -9.79
CA ALA A 226 -14.54 7.04 -10.53
C ALA A 226 -14.89 5.56 -10.77
N VAL A 227 -15.38 4.86 -9.74
CA VAL A 227 -15.73 3.44 -9.86
C VAL A 227 -17.03 3.23 -10.66
N GLU A 228 -17.98 4.17 -10.58
CA GLU A 228 -19.18 4.16 -11.44
C GLU A 228 -18.83 4.31 -12.92
N GLN A 229 -17.83 5.14 -13.25
CA GLN A 229 -17.35 5.31 -14.63
C GLN A 229 -16.44 4.18 -15.10
N ARG A 230 -15.71 3.52 -14.18
CA ARG A 230 -14.71 2.49 -14.46
C ARG A 230 -14.75 1.34 -13.44
N PRO A 231 -15.67 0.37 -13.61
CA PRO A 231 -15.80 -0.78 -12.72
C PRO A 231 -14.51 -1.60 -12.55
N GLU A 232 -13.64 -1.61 -13.55
CA GLU A 232 -12.32 -2.25 -13.50
C GLU A 232 -11.38 -1.68 -12.40
N THR A 233 -11.72 -0.53 -11.81
CA THR A 233 -11.00 0.03 -10.66
C THR A 233 -11.46 -0.53 -9.31
N ALA A 234 -12.37 -1.52 -9.31
CA ALA A 234 -12.92 -2.17 -8.12
C ALA A 234 -11.85 -2.62 -7.11
N ALA A 235 -10.76 -3.24 -7.58
CA ALA A 235 -9.68 -3.71 -6.71
C ALA A 235 -8.92 -2.55 -6.04
N ASP A 236 -8.60 -1.49 -6.78
CA ASP A 236 -7.93 -0.31 -6.23
C ASP A 236 -8.86 0.45 -5.26
N MET A 237 -10.17 0.50 -5.54
CA MET A 237 -11.17 1.08 -4.65
C MET A 237 -11.33 0.26 -3.36
N ALA A 238 -11.36 -1.07 -3.46
CA ALA A 238 -11.40 -1.94 -2.30
C ALA A 238 -10.15 -1.75 -1.42
N ALA A 239 -8.96 -1.62 -2.03
CA ALA A 239 -7.73 -1.26 -1.30
C ALA A 239 -7.80 0.14 -0.65
N TYR A 240 -8.45 1.11 -1.29
CA TYR A 240 -8.75 2.42 -0.68
C TYR A 240 -9.63 2.24 0.57
N VAL A 241 -10.72 1.48 0.48
CA VAL A 241 -11.62 1.22 1.62
C VAL A 241 -10.89 0.49 2.75
N ASP A 242 -10.13 -0.54 2.44
CA ASP A 242 -9.34 -1.32 3.41
C ASP A 242 -8.39 -0.42 4.21
N ARG A 243 -7.61 0.40 3.51
CA ARG A 243 -6.69 1.37 4.14
C ARG A 243 -7.41 2.42 4.97
N ARG A 244 -8.60 2.86 4.54
CA ARG A 244 -9.42 3.82 5.30
C ARG A 244 -10.05 3.22 6.54
N LEU A 245 -10.43 1.95 6.51
CA LEU A 245 -10.97 1.23 7.65
C LEU A 245 -9.94 1.14 8.78
N ASP A 246 -8.66 1.00 8.43
CA ASP A 246 -7.56 0.93 9.40
C ASP A 246 -7.18 2.29 10.03
N GLN A 247 -7.69 3.41 9.50
CA GLN A 247 -7.56 4.74 10.13
C GLN A 247 -8.44 4.92 11.39
N GLY A 248 -9.23 3.89 11.73
CA GLY A 248 -10.00 3.82 12.97
C GLY A 248 -11.38 4.48 12.91
N PRO A 249 -12.03 4.68 14.08
CA PRO A 249 -13.46 4.97 14.17
C PRO A 249 -13.86 6.31 13.53
N GLY A 250 -12.93 7.27 13.44
CA GLY A 250 -13.17 8.56 12.79
C GLY A 250 -13.54 8.46 11.31
N ALA A 251 -13.17 7.35 10.64
CA ALA A 251 -13.52 7.11 9.24
C ALA A 251 -15.00 6.72 9.04
N ARG A 252 -15.70 6.27 10.10
CA ARG A 252 -17.08 5.72 9.99
C ARG A 252 -18.05 6.68 9.30
N ALA A 253 -18.03 7.96 9.66
CA ALA A 253 -18.94 8.96 9.10
C ALA A 253 -18.78 9.18 7.58
N VAL A 254 -17.63 8.82 7.01
CA VAL A 254 -17.34 8.93 5.57
C VAL A 254 -17.50 7.59 4.88
N LEU A 255 -16.98 6.52 5.49
CA LEU A 255 -16.96 5.19 4.88
C LEU A 255 -18.30 4.49 4.89
N LEU A 256 -19.08 4.58 5.97
CA LEU A 256 -20.36 3.89 6.06
C LEU A 256 -21.27 4.24 4.87
N PRO A 257 -21.59 5.53 4.59
CA PRO A 257 -22.46 5.87 3.46
C PRO A 257 -21.84 5.55 2.09
N LEU A 258 -20.50 5.64 1.97
CA LEU A 258 -19.80 5.30 0.73
C LEU A 258 -19.94 3.80 0.43
N VAL A 259 -19.62 2.95 1.40
CA VAL A 259 -19.58 1.50 1.21
C VAL A 259 -20.99 0.94 1.08
N THR A 260 -21.96 1.35 1.91
CA THR A 260 -23.34 0.87 1.76
C THR A 260 -23.94 1.27 0.41
N GLY A 261 -23.69 2.50 -0.06
CA GLY A 261 -24.14 2.93 -1.39
C GLY A 261 -23.52 2.12 -2.54
N LEU A 262 -22.26 1.70 -2.41
CA LEU A 262 -21.60 0.80 -3.38
C LEU A 262 -22.09 -0.64 -3.27
N LEU A 263 -22.47 -1.11 -2.07
CA LEU A 263 -23.06 -2.43 -1.87
C LEU A 263 -24.49 -2.52 -2.41
N ASP A 264 -25.26 -1.43 -2.38
CA ASP A 264 -26.63 -1.39 -2.91
C ASP A 264 -26.68 -1.19 -4.43
N GLY A 265 -25.87 -0.27 -4.97
CA GLY A 265 -25.97 0.16 -6.37
C GLY A 265 -24.78 -0.19 -7.25
N GLY A 266 -23.70 -0.74 -6.68
CA GLY A 266 -22.48 -1.04 -7.41
C GLY A 266 -22.57 -2.29 -8.29
N SER A 267 -21.72 -2.33 -9.33
CA SER A 267 -21.54 -3.54 -10.15
C SER A 267 -21.11 -4.74 -9.31
N GLU A 268 -21.36 -5.96 -9.80
CA GLU A 268 -20.97 -7.21 -9.12
C GLU A 268 -19.48 -7.25 -8.77
N ASP A 269 -18.60 -6.78 -9.67
CA ASP A 269 -17.14 -6.76 -9.45
C ASP A 269 -16.74 -5.87 -8.25
N VAL A 270 -17.40 -4.71 -8.13
CA VAL A 270 -17.21 -3.77 -7.03
C VAL A 270 -17.65 -4.38 -5.71
N ARG A 271 -18.85 -4.99 -5.70
CA ARG A 271 -19.39 -5.65 -4.51
C ARG A 271 -18.53 -6.85 -4.09
N ALA A 272 -18.04 -7.64 -5.04
CA ALA A 272 -17.13 -8.76 -4.80
C ALA A 272 -15.79 -8.29 -4.21
N ALA A 273 -15.22 -7.20 -4.74
CA ALA A 273 -13.98 -6.63 -4.20
C ALA A 273 -14.16 -6.09 -2.77
N LEU A 274 -15.29 -5.43 -2.49
CA LEU A 274 -15.65 -4.99 -1.14
C LEU A 274 -15.87 -6.18 -0.19
N ALA A 275 -16.56 -7.23 -0.65
CA ALA A 275 -16.79 -8.43 0.14
C ALA A 275 -15.47 -9.08 0.59
N ALA A 276 -14.49 -9.15 -0.31
CA ALA A 276 -13.17 -9.67 0.01
C ALA A 276 -12.46 -8.85 1.10
N VAL A 277 -12.57 -7.51 1.06
CA VAL A 277 -12.02 -6.61 2.08
C VAL A 277 -12.77 -6.76 3.41
N LEU A 278 -14.10 -6.83 3.40
CA LEU A 278 -14.90 -6.95 4.62
C LEU A 278 -14.71 -8.30 5.34
N ALA A 279 -14.31 -9.34 4.61
CA ALA A 279 -13.95 -10.64 5.17
C ALA A 279 -12.55 -10.67 5.82
N THR A 280 -11.67 -9.69 5.57
CA THR A 280 -10.38 -9.67 6.25
C THR A 280 -10.55 -9.17 7.70
N PRO A 281 -9.79 -9.72 8.66
CA PRO A 281 -9.94 -9.38 10.08
C PRO A 281 -9.57 -7.92 10.38
N GLY A 282 -8.72 -7.30 9.56
CA GLY A 282 -8.25 -5.93 9.70
C GLY A 282 -7.54 -5.63 11.04
N THR A 283 -7.26 -4.35 11.28
CA THR A 283 -6.77 -3.87 12.58
C THR A 283 -7.88 -3.89 13.64
N PRO A 284 -7.56 -3.96 14.95
CA PRO A 284 -8.57 -3.89 16.02
C PRO A 284 -9.51 -2.67 15.91
N ALA A 285 -9.00 -1.53 15.45
CA ALA A 285 -9.79 -0.30 15.26
C ALA A 285 -10.81 -0.41 14.11
N SER A 286 -10.53 -1.23 13.09
CA SER A 286 -11.40 -1.42 11.92
C SER A 286 -12.53 -2.44 12.15
N ARG A 287 -12.34 -3.39 13.07
CA ARG A 287 -13.24 -4.55 13.28
C ARG A 287 -14.71 -4.18 13.50
N PRO A 288 -15.08 -3.17 14.32
CA PRO A 288 -16.50 -2.85 14.53
C PRO A 288 -17.21 -2.42 13.24
N LEU A 289 -16.58 -1.54 12.45
CA LEU A 289 -17.15 -1.06 11.20
C LEU A 289 -17.14 -2.14 10.11
N ARG A 290 -16.11 -2.99 10.03
CA ARG A 290 -16.10 -4.14 9.13
C ARG A 290 -17.26 -5.08 9.41
N ARG A 291 -17.52 -5.40 10.68
CA ARG A 291 -18.68 -6.24 11.08
C ARG A 291 -20.00 -5.60 10.69
N GLU A 292 -20.18 -4.31 10.97
CA GLU A 292 -21.40 -3.57 10.58
C GLU A 292 -21.65 -3.63 9.06
N LEU A 293 -20.61 -3.38 8.26
CA LEU A 293 -20.68 -3.44 6.80
C LEU A 293 -20.86 -4.87 6.26
N LEU A 294 -20.26 -5.87 6.91
CA LEU A 294 -20.43 -7.27 6.56
C LEU A 294 -21.86 -7.75 6.83
N GLU A 295 -22.46 -7.34 7.96
CA GLU A 295 -23.87 -7.62 8.25
C GLU A 295 -24.80 -6.96 7.23
N PHE A 296 -24.48 -5.73 6.83
CA PHE A 296 -25.19 -5.04 5.75
C PHE A 296 -25.12 -5.84 4.44
N LEU A 297 -23.91 -6.27 4.04
CA LEU A 297 -23.68 -7.08 2.84
C LEU A 297 -24.50 -8.38 2.89
N LEU A 298 -24.39 -9.15 3.96
CA LEU A 298 -25.07 -10.45 4.10
C LEU A 298 -26.60 -10.31 4.09
N SER A 299 -27.14 -9.15 4.46
CA SER A 299 -28.58 -8.90 4.49
C SER A 299 -29.16 -8.56 3.12
N HIS A 300 -28.36 -7.99 2.21
CA HIS A 300 -28.81 -7.46 0.92
C HIS A 300 -28.25 -8.23 -0.29
N GLU A 301 -27.21 -9.04 -0.11
CA GLU A 301 -26.51 -9.69 -1.21
C GLU A 301 -27.21 -10.97 -1.72
N HIS A 302 -27.29 -11.09 -3.04
CA HIS A 302 -27.93 -12.20 -3.75
C HIS A 302 -27.04 -12.80 -4.85
N ALA A 303 -26.00 -12.07 -5.30
CA ALA A 303 -25.12 -12.47 -6.37
C ALA A 303 -24.14 -13.57 -5.91
N PRO A 304 -24.15 -14.76 -6.54
CA PRO A 304 -23.29 -15.86 -6.12
C PRO A 304 -21.78 -15.56 -6.21
N ALA A 305 -21.36 -14.69 -7.14
CA ALA A 305 -19.94 -14.35 -7.27
C ALA A 305 -19.43 -13.51 -6.09
N VAL A 306 -20.25 -12.59 -5.56
CA VAL A 306 -19.90 -11.76 -4.40
C VAL A 306 -19.75 -12.63 -3.15
N LEU A 307 -20.70 -13.56 -2.95
CA LEU A 307 -20.67 -14.50 -1.83
C LEU A 307 -19.51 -15.50 -1.92
N ASP A 308 -19.13 -15.94 -3.12
CA ASP A 308 -17.93 -16.76 -3.32
C ASP A 308 -16.64 -15.97 -3.05
N ALA A 309 -16.58 -14.69 -3.45
CA ALA A 309 -15.44 -13.82 -3.11
C ALA A 309 -15.30 -13.64 -1.58
N LEU A 310 -16.42 -13.43 -0.88
CA LEU A 310 -16.48 -13.38 0.58
C LEU A 310 -15.95 -14.67 1.21
N LEU A 311 -16.45 -15.82 0.76
CA LEU A 311 -16.04 -17.14 1.26
C LEU A 311 -14.53 -17.37 1.12
N ARG A 312 -13.98 -17.08 -0.06
CA ARG A 312 -12.56 -17.26 -0.34
C ARG A 312 -11.67 -16.37 0.50
N ALA A 313 -12.07 -15.11 0.70
CA ALA A 313 -11.33 -14.17 1.53
C ALA A 313 -11.35 -14.59 3.01
N ALA A 314 -12.52 -14.96 3.54
CA ALA A 314 -12.68 -15.38 4.93
C ALA A 314 -11.85 -16.63 5.24
N ALA A 315 -11.87 -17.63 4.35
CA ALA A 315 -11.13 -18.88 4.54
C ALA A 315 -9.61 -18.69 4.60
N ARG A 316 -9.05 -17.67 3.91
CA ARG A 316 -7.62 -17.35 3.93
C ARG A 316 -7.17 -16.64 5.21
N HIS A 317 -8.11 -16.09 5.97
CA HIS A 317 -7.86 -15.35 7.20
C HIS A 317 -8.78 -15.87 8.30
N PRO A 318 -8.57 -17.13 8.76
CA PRO A 318 -9.43 -17.73 9.75
C PRO A 318 -9.44 -16.90 11.05
N ASP A 319 -10.63 -16.53 11.47
CA ASP A 319 -10.93 -15.87 12.75
C ASP A 319 -11.97 -16.73 13.50
N ASP A 320 -12.21 -16.43 14.78
CA ASP A 320 -13.12 -17.19 15.65
C ASP A 320 -14.55 -17.27 15.07
N GLY A 321 -14.94 -16.29 14.24
CA GLY A 321 -16.24 -16.23 13.56
C GLY A 321 -16.34 -16.98 12.21
N LEU A 322 -15.28 -17.65 11.75
CA LEU A 322 -15.24 -18.24 10.39
C LEU A 322 -16.37 -19.26 10.16
N ARG A 323 -16.63 -20.14 11.13
CA ARG A 323 -17.69 -21.17 11.04
C ARG A 323 -19.05 -20.57 10.73
N GLU A 324 -19.42 -19.50 11.45
CA GLU A 324 -20.71 -18.83 11.30
C GLU A 324 -20.79 -18.09 9.96
N LEU A 325 -19.71 -17.41 9.57
CA LEU A 325 -19.65 -16.70 8.28
C LEU A 325 -19.78 -17.65 7.09
N VAL A 326 -19.08 -18.80 7.11
CA VAL A 326 -19.19 -19.83 6.07
C VAL A 326 -20.60 -20.40 6.03
N HIS A 327 -21.21 -20.66 7.19
CA HIS A 327 -22.58 -21.18 7.26
C HIS A 327 -23.61 -20.20 6.69
N ARG A 328 -23.56 -18.92 7.10
CA ARG A 328 -24.45 -17.86 6.59
C ARG A 328 -24.27 -17.62 5.10
N THR A 329 -23.03 -17.60 4.62
CA THR A 329 -22.73 -17.47 3.19
C THR A 329 -23.30 -18.64 2.40
N GLY A 330 -23.16 -19.87 2.92
CA GLY A 330 -23.75 -21.06 2.34
C GLY A 330 -25.28 -20.99 2.28
N LEU A 331 -25.95 -20.57 3.36
CA LEU A 331 -27.41 -20.39 3.38
C LEU A 331 -27.91 -19.43 2.30
N LEU A 332 -27.14 -18.38 1.99
CA LEU A 332 -27.46 -17.44 0.91
C LEU A 332 -27.25 -18.09 -0.48
N LEU A 333 -26.14 -18.81 -0.66
CA LEU A 333 -25.79 -19.45 -1.93
C LEU A 333 -26.74 -20.59 -2.32
N VAL A 334 -27.19 -21.42 -1.37
CA VAL A 334 -28.07 -22.57 -1.66
C VAL A 334 -29.50 -22.20 -2.05
N ARG A 335 -29.86 -20.91 -1.99
CA ARG A 335 -31.15 -20.41 -2.52
C ARG A 335 -31.32 -20.66 -4.02
N THR A 336 -30.22 -20.93 -4.74
CA THR A 336 -30.24 -21.29 -6.16
C THR A 336 -29.40 -22.55 -6.41
N PRO A 337 -29.75 -23.38 -7.41
CA PRO A 337 -28.94 -24.55 -7.78
C PRO A 337 -27.51 -24.18 -8.20
N GLN A 338 -27.36 -23.06 -8.92
CA GLN A 338 -26.05 -22.54 -9.34
C GLN A 338 -25.20 -22.12 -8.13
N GLY A 339 -25.80 -21.43 -7.16
CA GLY A 339 -25.12 -21.03 -5.93
C GLY A 339 -24.74 -22.22 -5.06
N ALA A 340 -25.60 -23.23 -4.93
CA ALA A 340 -25.29 -24.48 -4.23
C ALA A 340 -24.06 -25.18 -4.85
N ALA A 341 -24.04 -25.35 -6.17
CA ALA A 341 -22.89 -25.95 -6.87
C ALA A 341 -21.61 -25.12 -6.72
N ARG A 342 -21.73 -23.78 -6.64
CA ARG A 342 -20.60 -22.88 -6.42
C ARG A 342 -20.05 -22.97 -5.00
N PHE A 343 -20.92 -23.04 -4.00
CA PHE A 343 -20.55 -23.22 -2.60
C PHE A 343 -19.81 -24.55 -2.39
N ASP A 344 -20.38 -25.63 -2.89
CA ASP A 344 -19.80 -26.97 -2.85
C ASP A 344 -18.39 -27.01 -3.48
N ARG A 345 -18.25 -26.46 -4.70
CA ARG A 345 -16.95 -26.35 -5.37
C ARG A 345 -15.97 -25.50 -4.56
N GLY A 346 -16.42 -24.35 -4.07
CA GLY A 346 -15.61 -23.42 -3.29
C GLY A 346 -15.03 -24.05 -2.03
N LEU A 347 -15.84 -24.82 -1.28
CA LEU A 347 -15.36 -25.54 -0.10
C LEU A 347 -14.27 -26.56 -0.44
N VAL A 348 -14.45 -27.35 -1.50
CA VAL A 348 -13.44 -28.33 -1.94
C VAL A 348 -12.15 -27.65 -2.39
N ASP A 349 -12.25 -26.58 -3.19
CA ASP A 349 -11.08 -25.87 -3.68
C ASP A 349 -10.31 -25.20 -2.54
N LEU A 350 -11.01 -24.60 -1.58
CA LEU A 350 -10.40 -24.05 -0.36
C LEU A 350 -9.78 -25.15 0.50
N GLY A 351 -10.42 -26.32 0.62
CA GLY A 351 -9.87 -27.47 1.34
C GLY A 351 -8.55 -28.00 0.75
N ARG A 352 -8.32 -27.79 -0.55
CA ARG A 352 -7.05 -28.12 -1.23
C ARG A 352 -5.99 -27.03 -1.10
N GLN A 353 -6.41 -25.76 -1.11
CA GLN A 353 -5.50 -24.62 -1.22
C GLN A 353 -5.10 -24.03 0.13
N VAL A 354 -5.98 -24.10 1.13
CA VAL A 354 -5.79 -23.48 2.45
C VAL A 354 -5.45 -24.58 3.47
N PRO A 355 -4.21 -24.57 4.02
CA PRO A 355 -3.81 -25.54 5.03
C PRO A 355 -4.77 -25.57 6.22
N GLY A 356 -5.19 -26.76 6.63
CA GLY A 356 -6.07 -26.97 7.79
C GLY A 356 -7.56 -26.67 7.57
N PHE A 357 -7.95 -26.02 6.48
CA PHE A 357 -9.35 -25.66 6.22
C PHE A 357 -10.26 -26.90 6.07
N ALA A 358 -9.82 -27.93 5.34
CA ALA A 358 -10.58 -29.17 5.20
C ALA A 358 -10.87 -29.85 6.54
N ALA A 359 -9.88 -29.88 7.45
CA ALA A 359 -10.04 -30.44 8.79
C ALA A 359 -11.02 -29.63 9.64
N GLN A 360 -10.98 -28.30 9.56
CA GLN A 360 -11.95 -27.43 10.24
C GLN A 360 -13.38 -27.68 9.76
N VAL A 361 -13.59 -27.69 8.44
CA VAL A 361 -14.92 -27.95 7.86
C VAL A 361 -15.42 -29.33 8.24
N ALA A 362 -14.57 -30.37 8.17
CA ALA A 362 -14.96 -31.71 8.59
C ALA A 362 -15.36 -31.78 10.07
N GLY A 363 -14.64 -31.05 10.94
CA GLY A 363 -15.03 -30.86 12.34
C GLY A 363 -16.42 -30.25 12.47
N TRP A 364 -16.72 -29.15 11.75
CA TRP A 364 -18.04 -28.52 11.80
C TRP A 364 -19.18 -29.43 11.30
N LEU A 365 -18.92 -30.21 10.25
CA LEU A 365 -19.85 -31.20 9.68
C LEU A 365 -20.13 -32.35 10.65
N THR A 366 -19.17 -32.67 11.51
CA THR A 366 -19.26 -33.74 12.53
C THR A 366 -19.97 -33.21 13.77
N ASP A 367 -19.63 -32.01 14.23
CA ASP A 367 -20.20 -31.37 15.42
C ASP A 367 -21.69 -31.06 15.29
N ALA A 368 -22.15 -30.66 14.09
CA ALA A 368 -23.54 -30.26 13.86
C ALA A 368 -24.07 -30.72 12.49
N PRO A 369 -24.25 -32.05 12.28
CA PRO A 369 -24.59 -32.60 10.96
C PRO A 369 -25.88 -32.02 10.36
N GLN A 370 -26.91 -31.83 11.20
CA GLN A 370 -28.22 -31.33 10.78
C GLN A 370 -28.15 -29.88 10.30
N ARG A 371 -27.28 -29.07 10.92
CA ARG A 371 -27.08 -27.66 10.56
C ARG A 371 -26.44 -27.50 9.18
N TRP A 372 -25.58 -28.43 8.80
CA TRP A 372 -24.82 -28.37 7.54
C TRP A 372 -25.41 -29.19 6.40
N ALA A 373 -26.23 -30.20 6.69
CA ALA A 373 -26.89 -31.04 5.67
C ALA A 373 -27.77 -30.24 4.70
N ALA A 374 -28.33 -29.11 5.15
CA ALA A 374 -29.11 -28.21 4.31
C ALA A 374 -28.25 -27.36 3.35
N VAL A 375 -26.93 -27.32 3.55
CA VAL A 375 -26.04 -26.34 2.90
C VAL A 375 -24.91 -27.00 2.11
N VAL A 376 -24.45 -28.19 2.53
CA VAL A 376 -23.33 -28.91 1.91
C VAL A 376 -23.82 -30.20 1.28
N GLY A 377 -23.51 -30.38 -0.01
CA GLY A 377 -23.89 -31.57 -0.75
C GLY A 377 -23.20 -32.85 -0.23
N PRO A 378 -23.84 -34.04 -0.32
CA PRO A 378 -23.24 -35.30 0.14
C PRO A 378 -21.91 -35.67 -0.54
N SER A 379 -21.72 -35.25 -1.79
CA SER A 379 -20.47 -35.47 -2.53
C SER A 379 -19.34 -34.56 -2.03
N THR A 380 -19.66 -33.29 -1.74
CA THR A 380 -18.71 -32.34 -1.13
C THR A 380 -18.28 -32.81 0.25
N ARG A 381 -19.22 -33.25 1.08
CA ARG A 381 -18.94 -33.79 2.41
C ARG A 381 -17.89 -34.91 2.35
N ARG A 382 -18.11 -35.92 1.50
CA ARG A 382 -17.14 -37.01 1.30
C ARG A 382 -15.78 -36.51 0.83
N MET A 383 -15.75 -35.52 -0.06
CA MET A 383 -14.51 -34.95 -0.56
C MET A 383 -13.73 -34.21 0.54
N ILE A 384 -14.42 -33.45 1.39
CA ILE A 384 -13.83 -32.74 2.52
C ILE A 384 -13.30 -33.72 3.59
N GLU A 385 -14.06 -34.77 3.93
CA GLU A 385 -13.63 -35.82 4.86
C GLU A 385 -12.35 -36.51 4.34
N ASN A 386 -12.28 -36.81 3.04
CA ASN A 386 -11.09 -37.37 2.40
C ASN A 386 -9.88 -36.41 2.46
N LEU A 387 -10.09 -35.11 2.18
CA LEU A 387 -9.03 -34.09 2.25
C LEU A 387 -8.55 -33.83 3.69
N ALA A 388 -9.43 -33.99 4.68
CA ALA A 388 -9.11 -33.89 6.10
C ALA A 388 -8.34 -35.12 6.64
N GLY A 389 -8.20 -36.19 5.84
CA GLY A 389 -7.60 -37.45 6.28
C GLY A 389 -8.50 -38.27 7.21
N LEU A 390 -9.77 -37.90 7.36
CA LEU A 390 -10.75 -38.62 8.16
C LEU A 390 -11.31 -39.77 7.31
N ARG A 391 -10.76 -40.98 7.46
CA ARG A 391 -11.38 -42.19 6.91
C ARG A 391 -12.68 -42.48 7.67
N VAL A 392 -13.80 -42.47 6.97
CA VAL A 392 -15.08 -43.04 7.45
C VAL A 392 -14.90 -44.56 7.57
N PRO A 393 -15.19 -45.21 8.72
CA PRO A 393 -15.24 -46.67 8.80
C PRO A 393 -16.36 -47.19 7.89
N ALA A 394 -16.05 -48.24 7.12
CA ALA A 394 -16.93 -48.88 6.14
C ALA A 394 -18.24 -49.41 6.73
#